data_AF-A0A7V5Q090-F1
#
_entry.id   AF-A0A7V5Q090-F1
#
_cell.length_a   1.000
_cell.length_b   1.000
_cell.length_c   1.000
_cell.angle_alpha   90.00
_cell.angle_beta   90.00
_cell.angle_gamma   90.00
#
_symmetry.space_group_name_H-M   'P 1'
#
loop_
_entity.id
_entity.type
_entity.pdbx_description
1 polymer ?
#
loop_
_entity_poly.entity_id
_entity_poly.type
_entity_poly.pdbx_seq_one_letter_code
_entity_poly.pdbx_strand_id
1 'polypeptide(L)'
;MRRIQDKRELGRRIDNERATINYEYWMKRSDIEQQKNTAEARRLVRKADEAKANGNPEEAKKLYDEAWDRWAVIFDAHPELITDIMAEDLKPSLDNYELVLRQLDLPFPEDFKLKRLREYYRQREEWEYLQSQTPSSQ
;
A
#
# COMPACT_ATOMS: atom_id res chain seq x y z
N MET A 1 42.79 22.65 10.53
CA MET A 1 41.72 22.86 11.55
C MET A 1 40.41 23.34 10.92
N ARG A 2 40.34 24.50 10.25
CA ARG A 2 39.11 25.07 9.64
C ARG A 2 38.31 24.10 8.74
N ARG A 3 38.98 23.43 7.78
CA ARG A 3 38.37 22.40 6.90
C ARG A 3 37.72 21.22 7.62
N ILE A 4 38.13 20.89 8.86
CA ILE A 4 37.54 19.78 9.63
C ILE A 4 36.28 20.26 10.36
N GLN A 5 36.28 21.49 10.87
CA GLN A 5 35.09 22.13 11.44
C GLN A 5 33.99 22.32 10.39
N ASP A 6 34.33 22.83 9.20
CA ASP A 6 33.37 23.04 8.11
C ASP A 6 32.71 21.73 7.67
N LYS A 7 33.48 20.63 7.59
CA LYS A 7 32.95 19.30 7.25
C LYS A 7 32.03 18.73 8.35
N ARG A 8 32.33 18.99 9.63
CA ARG A 8 31.50 18.56 10.77
C ARG A 8 30.19 19.34 10.85
N GLU A 9 30.22 20.63 10.53
CA GLU A 9 29.03 21.48 10.51
C GLU A 9 28.11 21.13 9.33
N LEU A 10 28.69 20.85 8.16
CA LEU A 10 27.96 20.31 7.02
C LEU A 10 27.29 18.97 7.33
N GLY A 11 28.02 18.04 7.97
CA GLY A 11 27.46 16.75 8.39
C GLY A 11 26.24 16.90 9.30
N ARG A 12 26.36 17.75 10.34
CA ARG A 12 25.25 18.03 11.26
C ARG A 12 24.02 18.61 10.56
N ARG A 13 24.21 19.47 9.55
CA ARG A 13 23.09 20.02 8.76
C ARG A 13 22.41 18.94 7.94
N ILE A 14 23.18 18.10 7.26
CA ILE A 14 22.66 16.98 6.48
C ILE A 14 21.86 16.03 7.38
N ASP A 15 22.37 15.70 8.57
CA ASP A 15 21.67 14.80 9.50
C ASP A 15 20.35 15.39 9.99
N ASN A 16 20.33 16.68 10.33
CA ASN A 16 19.10 17.38 10.73
C ASN A 16 18.06 17.44 9.59
N GLU A 17 18.50 17.73 8.37
CA GLU A 17 17.63 17.79 7.18
C GLU A 17 17.05 16.41 6.85
N ARG A 18 17.86 15.35 6.96
CA ARG A 18 17.42 13.95 6.78
C ARG A 18 16.37 13.53 7.81
N ALA A 19 16.55 13.92 9.08
CA ALA A 19 15.59 13.63 10.14
C ALA A 19 14.26 14.39 9.95
N THR A 20 14.33 15.65 9.48
CA THR A 20 13.14 16.50 9.30
C THR A 20 12.21 15.98 8.20
N ILE A 21 12.77 15.48 7.09
CA ILE A 21 12.00 15.07 5.90
C ILE A 21 11.62 13.59 5.92
N ASN A 22 12.07 12.84 6.94
CA ASN A 22 11.99 11.38 6.98
C ASN A 22 12.68 10.73 5.76
N TYR A 23 13.91 11.17 5.48
CA TYR A 23 14.64 10.81 4.25
C TYR A 23 14.87 9.31 4.08
N GLU A 24 15.22 8.60 5.16
CA GLU A 24 15.48 7.15 5.13
C GLU A 24 14.22 6.36 4.75
N TYR A 25 13.06 6.78 5.25
CA TYR A 25 11.77 6.22 4.87
C TYR A 25 11.50 6.38 3.37
N TRP A 26 11.64 7.60 2.84
CA TRP A 26 11.41 7.87 1.41
C TRP A 26 12.42 7.15 0.51
N MET A 27 13.67 7.03 0.94
CA MET A 27 14.69 6.27 0.21
C MET A 27 14.33 4.79 0.14
N LYS A 28 14.02 4.17 1.29
CA LYS A 28 13.63 2.76 1.36
C LYS A 28 12.39 2.48 0.51
N ARG A 29 11.39 3.36 0.58
CA ARG A 29 10.18 3.25 -0.22
C ARG A 29 10.48 3.33 -1.72
N SER A 30 11.30 4.30 -2.13
CA SER A 30 11.73 4.46 -3.52
C SER A 30 12.45 3.20 -4.03
N ASP A 31 13.36 2.63 -3.22
CA ASP A 31 14.07 1.40 -3.57
C ASP A 31 13.11 0.22 -3.79
N ILE A 32 12.07 0.10 -2.95
CA ILE A 32 11.06 -0.95 -3.08
C ILE A 32 10.16 -0.72 -4.30
N GLU A 33 9.71 0.52 -4.53
CA GLU A 33 8.86 0.88 -5.68
C GLU A 33 9.56 0.67 -7.03
N GLN A 34 10.87 0.87 -7.09
CA GLN A 34 11.68 0.64 -8.29
C GLN A 34 11.91 -0.84 -8.61
N GLN A 35 11.66 -1.75 -7.66
CA GLN A 35 11.80 -3.18 -7.94
C GLN A 35 10.83 -3.61 -9.04
N LYS A 36 11.32 -4.42 -9.97
CA LYS A 36 10.53 -4.92 -11.10
C LYS A 36 9.23 -5.61 -10.65
N ASN A 37 9.26 -6.33 -9.52
CA ASN A 37 8.08 -7.01 -8.99
C ASN A 37 7.02 -6.00 -8.52
N THR A 38 7.41 -4.94 -7.81
CA THR A 38 6.51 -3.89 -7.33
C THR A 38 5.91 -3.10 -8.48
N ALA A 39 6.74 -2.71 -9.46
CA ALA A 39 6.26 -2.03 -10.66
C ALA A 39 5.25 -2.89 -11.43
N GLU A 40 5.50 -4.20 -11.54
CA GLU A 40 4.60 -5.12 -12.20
C GLU A 40 3.29 -5.34 -11.42
N ALA A 41 3.37 -5.45 -10.09
CA ALA A 41 2.19 -5.53 -9.23
C ALA A 41 1.28 -4.30 -9.40
N ARG A 42 1.87 -3.09 -9.38
CA ARG A 42 1.15 -1.83 -9.66
C ARG A 42 0.53 -1.82 -11.05
N ARG A 43 1.28 -2.28 -12.06
CA ARG A 43 0.81 -2.37 -13.44
C ARG A 43 -0.40 -3.29 -13.57
N LEU A 44 -0.40 -4.43 -12.87
CA LEU A 44 -1.50 -5.39 -12.89
C LEU A 44 -2.75 -4.85 -12.21
N VAL A 45 -2.62 -4.22 -11.02
CA VAL A 45 -3.73 -3.54 -10.35
C VAL A 45 -4.39 -2.53 -11.29
N ARG A 46 -3.60 -1.65 -11.92
CA ARG A 46 -4.12 -0.66 -12.86
C ARG A 46 -4.87 -1.30 -14.03
N LYS A 47 -4.30 -2.35 -14.63
CA LYS A 47 -4.98 -3.06 -15.73
C LYS A 47 -6.27 -3.75 -15.27
N ALA A 48 -6.32 -4.26 -14.04
CA ALA A 48 -7.51 -4.86 -13.47
C ALA A 48 -8.62 -3.81 -13.27
N ASP A 49 -8.27 -2.64 -12.73
CA ASP A 49 -9.17 -1.49 -12.60
C ASP A 49 -9.70 -1.04 -13.98
N GLU A 50 -8.84 -0.98 -15.00
CA GLU A 50 -9.22 -0.69 -16.39
C GLU A 50 -10.16 -1.75 -16.97
N ALA A 51 -9.86 -3.04 -16.78
CA ALA A 51 -10.70 -4.14 -17.26
C ALA A 51 -12.10 -4.10 -16.61
N LYS A 52 -12.18 -3.83 -15.30
CA LYS A 52 -13.44 -3.61 -14.60
C LYS A 52 -14.21 -2.43 -15.21
N ALA A 53 -13.55 -1.29 -15.40
CA ALA A 53 -14.17 -0.10 -15.96
C ALA A 53 -14.71 -0.33 -17.39
N ASN A 54 -14.06 -1.21 -18.16
CA ASN A 54 -14.47 -1.62 -19.49
C ASN A 54 -15.56 -2.71 -19.51
N GLY A 55 -16.06 -3.14 -18.35
CA GLY A 55 -17.12 -4.16 -18.26
C GLY A 55 -16.63 -5.59 -18.52
N ASN A 56 -15.34 -5.87 -18.29
CA ASN A 56 -14.74 -7.21 -18.45
C ASN A 56 -14.36 -7.79 -17.07
N PRO A 57 -15.34 -8.22 -16.25
CA PRO A 57 -15.08 -8.66 -14.88
C PRO A 57 -14.21 -9.93 -14.80
N GLU A 58 -14.29 -10.84 -15.77
CA GLU A 58 -13.47 -12.05 -15.81
C GLU A 58 -11.97 -11.72 -15.95
N GLU A 59 -11.64 -10.82 -16.86
CA GLU A 59 -10.25 -10.37 -17.06
C GLU A 59 -9.79 -9.53 -15.86
N ALA A 60 -10.66 -8.67 -15.32
CA ALA A 60 -10.36 -7.91 -14.12
C ALA A 60 -10.00 -8.84 -12.95
N LYS A 61 -10.80 -9.89 -12.71
CA LYS A 61 -10.54 -10.87 -11.64
C LYS A 61 -9.16 -11.52 -11.82
N LYS A 62 -8.86 -12.01 -13.03
CA LYS A 62 -7.58 -12.66 -13.33
C LYS A 62 -6.39 -11.72 -13.06
N LEU A 63 -6.48 -10.47 -13.50
CA LEU A 63 -5.43 -9.46 -13.31
C LEU A 63 -5.27 -9.09 -11.84
N TYR A 64 -6.38 -8.98 -11.09
CA TYR A 64 -6.32 -8.76 -9.64
C TYR A 64 -5.67 -9.94 -8.92
N ASP A 65 -6.06 -11.18 -9.23
CA ASP A 65 -5.48 -12.37 -8.60
C ASP A 65 -3.95 -12.39 -8.80
N GLU A 66 -3.46 -12.13 -10.03
CA GLU A 66 -2.01 -12.04 -10.29
C GLU A 66 -1.35 -10.87 -9.54
N ALA A 67 -2.04 -9.73 -9.43
CA ALA A 67 -1.54 -8.60 -8.65
C ALA A 67 -1.41 -8.96 -7.17
N TRP A 68 -2.41 -9.63 -6.60
CA TRP A 68 -2.47 -10.02 -5.20
C TRP A 68 -1.39 -11.04 -4.84
N ASP A 69 -1.10 -11.99 -5.73
CA ASP A 69 0.03 -12.91 -5.55
C ASP A 69 1.36 -12.14 -5.44
N ARG A 70 1.57 -11.12 -6.28
CA ARG A 70 2.80 -10.32 -6.22
C ARG A 70 2.87 -9.43 -4.98
N TRP A 71 1.75 -8.81 -4.61
CA TRP A 71 1.66 -7.99 -3.42
C TRP A 71 1.87 -8.80 -2.15
N ALA A 72 1.41 -10.05 -2.11
CA ALA A 72 1.68 -10.94 -0.98
C ALA A 72 3.18 -11.16 -0.78
N VAL A 73 3.92 -11.44 -1.87
CA VAL A 73 5.39 -11.57 -1.81
C VAL A 73 6.05 -10.29 -1.30
N ILE A 74 5.57 -9.11 -1.73
CA ILE A 74 6.12 -7.81 -1.29
C ILE A 74 5.86 -7.60 0.20
N PHE A 75 4.64 -7.84 0.68
CA PHE A 75 4.30 -7.66 2.09
C PHE A 75 4.91 -8.73 3.00
N ASP A 76 5.14 -9.94 2.50
CA ASP A 76 5.88 -10.96 3.25
C ASP A 76 7.35 -10.55 3.44
N ALA A 77 7.96 -9.91 2.43
CA ALA A 77 9.32 -9.37 2.51
C ALA A 77 9.41 -8.06 3.31
N HIS A 78 8.36 -7.26 3.29
CA HIS A 78 8.28 -5.94 3.92
C HIS A 78 6.94 -5.75 4.67
N PRO A 79 6.73 -6.44 5.81
CA PRO A 79 5.47 -6.38 6.55
C PRO A 79 5.09 -4.98 7.03
N GLU A 80 6.10 -4.11 7.25
CA GLU A 80 5.91 -2.71 7.63
C GLU A 80 5.15 -1.90 6.57
N LEU A 81 5.09 -2.36 5.32
CA LEU A 81 4.38 -1.66 4.25
C LEU A 81 2.86 -1.83 4.35
N ILE A 82 2.34 -2.76 5.15
CA ILE A 82 0.89 -2.98 5.29
C ILE A 82 0.18 -1.73 5.84
N THR A 83 0.84 -0.99 6.71
CA THR A 83 0.33 0.26 7.29
C THR A 83 0.80 1.50 6.53
N ASP A 84 1.54 1.32 5.44
CA ASP A 84 2.12 2.38 4.64
C ASP A 84 1.14 2.95 3.61
N ILE A 85 1.45 4.16 3.12
CA ILE A 85 0.74 4.81 2.02
C ILE A 85 0.67 3.90 0.79
N MET A 86 1.71 3.11 0.49
CA MET A 86 1.69 2.16 -0.62
C MET A 86 0.53 1.17 -0.55
N ALA A 87 0.21 0.72 0.66
CA ALA A 87 -0.90 -0.18 0.90
C ALA A 87 -2.24 0.58 0.89
N GLU A 88 -2.27 1.83 1.38
CA GLU A 88 -3.45 2.71 1.31
C GLU A 88 -3.95 2.91 -0.11
N ASP A 89 -3.03 3.08 -1.06
CA ASP A 89 -3.35 3.17 -2.48
C ASP A 89 -4.06 1.92 -3.03
N LEU A 90 -3.95 0.75 -2.36
CA LEU A 90 -4.59 -0.48 -2.81
C LEU A 90 -6.05 -0.61 -2.33
N LYS A 91 -6.48 0.18 -1.34
CA LYS A 91 -7.83 0.06 -0.77
C LYS A 91 -8.94 0.20 -1.82
N PRO A 92 -8.93 1.21 -2.72
CA PRO A 92 -9.95 1.31 -3.76
C PRO A 92 -9.98 0.09 -4.69
N SER A 93 -8.80 -0.46 -5.02
CA SER A 93 -8.67 -1.63 -5.88
C SER A 93 -9.12 -2.93 -5.17
N LEU A 94 -8.94 -3.03 -3.85
CA LEU A 94 -9.51 -4.12 -3.04
C LEU A 94 -11.04 -4.08 -3.04
N ASP A 95 -11.62 -2.88 -2.88
CA ASP A 95 -13.07 -2.70 -2.93
C ASP A 95 -13.60 -3.02 -4.34
N ASN A 96 -12.88 -2.61 -5.40
CA ASN A 96 -13.21 -2.96 -6.78
C ASN A 96 -13.13 -4.48 -7.04
N TYR A 97 -12.16 -5.18 -6.47
CA TYR A 97 -12.06 -6.62 -6.59
C TYR A 97 -13.28 -7.31 -5.97
N GLU A 98 -13.74 -6.85 -4.80
CA GLU A 98 -14.97 -7.39 -4.20
C GLU A 98 -16.20 -7.15 -5.10
N LEU A 99 -16.30 -5.97 -5.74
CA LEU A 99 -17.36 -5.70 -6.72
C LEU A 99 -17.27 -6.64 -7.94
N VAL A 100 -16.06 -6.90 -8.45
CA VAL A 100 -15.84 -7.83 -9.57
C VAL A 100 -16.30 -9.24 -9.20
N LEU A 101 -15.96 -9.72 -7.99
CA LEU A 101 -16.42 -11.03 -7.54
C LEU A 101 -17.95 -11.10 -7.46
N ARG A 102 -18.60 -10.05 -6.94
CA ARG A 102 -20.07 -9.97 -6.92
C ARG A 102 -20.67 -9.97 -8.32
N GLN A 103 -20.06 -9.27 -9.29
CA GLN A 103 -20.51 -9.27 -10.69
C GLN A 103 -20.43 -10.66 -11.35
N LEU A 104 -19.50 -11.49 -10.89
CA LEU A 104 -19.31 -12.86 -11.36
C LEU A 104 -20.07 -13.91 -10.54
N ASP A 105 -20.89 -13.48 -9.56
CA ASP A 105 -21.55 -14.36 -8.58
C ASP A 105 -20.56 -15.30 -7.84
N LEU A 106 -19.34 -14.83 -7.60
CA LEU A 106 -18.30 -15.58 -6.90
C LEU A 106 -18.19 -15.15 -5.44
N PRO A 107 -17.96 -16.10 -4.51
CA PRO A 107 -17.66 -15.76 -3.13
C PRO A 107 -16.28 -15.12 -3.01
N PHE A 108 -16.08 -14.35 -1.94
CA PHE A 108 -14.76 -13.86 -1.58
C PHE A 108 -13.84 -15.03 -1.17
N PRO A 109 -12.59 -15.12 -1.66
CA PRO A 109 -11.70 -16.23 -1.32
C PRO A 109 -11.36 -16.30 0.17
N GLU A 110 -11.48 -17.47 0.79
CA GLU A 110 -11.11 -17.66 2.20
C GLU A 110 -9.59 -17.54 2.43
N ASP A 111 -8.81 -17.97 1.44
CA ASP A 111 -7.34 -17.94 1.42
C ASP A 111 -6.78 -16.67 0.75
N PHE A 112 -7.55 -15.59 0.76
CA PHE A 112 -7.18 -14.34 0.10
C PHE A 112 -5.77 -13.87 0.47
N LYS A 113 -4.95 -13.66 -0.57
CA LYS A 113 -3.49 -13.42 -0.43
C LYS A 113 -3.16 -12.20 0.42
N LEU A 114 -4.00 -11.16 0.36
CA LEU A 114 -3.82 -9.93 1.14
C LEU A 114 -4.71 -9.87 2.38
N LYS A 115 -5.00 -11.02 3.02
CA LYS A 115 -5.86 -11.09 4.22
C LYS A 115 -5.42 -10.14 5.34
N ARG A 116 -4.12 -10.00 5.59
CA ARG A 116 -3.58 -9.08 6.61
C ARG A 116 -3.92 -7.62 6.30
N LEU A 117 -3.77 -7.22 5.04
CA LEU A 117 -4.09 -5.86 4.60
C LEU A 117 -5.58 -5.57 4.71
N ARG A 118 -6.43 -6.52 4.31
CA ARG A 118 -7.88 -6.38 4.43
C ARG A 118 -8.33 -6.26 5.89
N GLU A 119 -7.74 -7.06 6.76
CA GLU A 119 -8.01 -7.01 8.20
C GLU A 119 -7.60 -5.68 8.82
N TYR A 120 -6.43 -5.14 8.41
CA TYR A 120 -5.98 -3.81 8.82
C TYR A 120 -7.01 -2.72 8.47
N TYR A 121 -7.52 -2.69 7.24
CA TYR A 121 -8.54 -1.70 6.87
C TYR A 121 -9.86 -1.88 7.60
N ARG A 122 -10.31 -3.11 7.81
CA ARG A 122 -11.53 -3.36 8.57
C ARG A 122 -11.43 -2.78 9.99
N GLN A 123 -10.33 -3.08 10.68
CA GLN A 123 -10.09 -2.54 12.02
C GLN A 123 -10.01 -1.01 11.99
N ARG A 124 -9.34 -0.43 10.98
CA ARG A 124 -9.21 1.02 10.84
C ARG A 124 -10.58 1.70 10.67
N GLU A 125 -11.43 1.17 9.80
CA GLU A 125 -12.80 1.66 9.57
C GLU A 125 -13.67 1.53 10.83
N GLU A 126 -13.55 0.41 11.57
CA GLU A 126 -14.24 0.21 12.85
C GLU A 126 -13.79 1.25 13.91
N TRP A 127 -12.48 1.50 14.02
CA TRP A 127 -11.94 2.52 14.92
C TRP A 127 -12.44 3.92 14.55
N GLU A 128 -12.38 4.30 13.28
CA GLU A 128 -12.87 5.58 12.77
C GLU A 128 -14.38 5.75 13.05
N TYR A 129 -15.17 4.70 12.83
CA TYR A 129 -16.59 4.69 13.15
C TYR A 129 -16.84 4.94 14.64
N LEU A 130 -16.16 4.21 15.54
CA LEU A 130 -16.33 4.38 16.99
C LEU A 130 -15.95 5.79 17.46
N GLN A 131 -14.90 6.39 16.90
CA GLN A 131 -14.52 7.77 17.20
C GLN A 131 -15.59 8.77 16.72
N SER A 132 -16.21 8.53 15.56
CA SER A 132 -17.29 9.38 15.03
C SER A 132 -18.57 9.35 15.89
N GLN A 133 -18.80 8.26 16.63
CA GLN A 133 -19.96 8.08 17.51
C GLN A 133 -19.70 8.53 18.95
N THR A 134 -18.44 8.82 19.31
CA THR A 134 -18.10 9.27 20.66
C THR A 134 -18.43 10.76 20.78
N PRO A 135 -19.35 11.18 21.66
CA PRO A 135 -19.64 12.60 21.86
C PRO A 135 -18.35 13.30 22.32
N SER A 136 -17.96 14.36 21.61
CA SER A 136 -16.84 15.21 22.02
C SER A 136 -17.13 15.70 23.44
N SER A 137 -16.45 15.11 24.42
CA SER A 137 -16.54 15.53 25.80
C SER A 137 -15.65 16.76 25.95
N GLN A 138 -16.30 17.93 25.78
CA GLN A 138 -15.87 19.31 26.11
C GLN A 138 -14.46 19.74 25.70
#